data_AF-A0A2V2UA80-F1
#
_entry.id   AF-A0A2V2UA80-F1
#
_cell.length_a   1.000
_cell.length_b   1.000
_cell.length_c   1.000
_cell.angle_alpha   90.00
_cell.angle_beta   90.00
_cell.angle_gamma   90.00
#
_symmetry.space_group_name_H-M   'P 1'
#
loop_
_entity.id
_entity.type
_entity.pdbx_description
1 polymer ?
#
loop_
_entity_poly.entity_id
_entity_poly.type
_entity_poly.pdbx_seq_one_letter_code
_entity_poly.pdbx_strand_id
1 'polypeptide(L)' 'TGSFSPNGGTIVSYSWVQTAGLSVGVLPNTARPVFIAPQNSTTLSFTLTVTDSQGITSAPSSPVNVLVR' A
#
# COMPACT_ATOMS: atom_id res chain seq x y z
N THR A 1 4.15 6.59 -11.12
CA THR A 1 4.37 7.56 -10.04
C THR A 1 4.82 6.78 -8.83
N GLY A 2 5.93 7.17 -8.21
CA GLY A 2 6.61 6.40 -7.15
C GLY A 2 6.69 7.20 -5.85
N SER A 3 6.90 6.50 -4.74
CA SER A 3 7.21 7.11 -3.46
C SER A 3 8.56 7.84 -3.51
N PHE A 4 8.72 8.89 -2.72
CA PHE A 4 9.94 9.71 -2.68
C PHE A 4 10.24 10.12 -1.24
N SER A 5 11.53 10.31 -0.92
CA SER A 5 11.94 10.87 0.37
C SER A 5 12.45 12.32 0.22
N PRO A 6 11.91 13.29 0.99
CA PRO A 6 12.27 14.71 0.86
C PRO A 6 13.66 15.06 1.42
N ASN A 7 14.24 14.20 2.24
CA ASN A 7 15.58 14.35 2.84
C ASN A 7 16.72 13.81 1.94
N GLY A 8 16.41 13.37 0.72
CA GLY A 8 17.39 12.73 -0.16
C GLY A 8 17.64 11.24 0.13
N GLY A 9 16.93 10.64 1.09
CA GLY A 9 16.92 9.20 1.31
C GLY A 9 16.25 8.44 0.15
N THR A 10 16.64 7.18 -0.04
CA THR A 10 15.95 6.27 -0.97
C THR A 10 14.95 5.41 -0.21
N ILE A 11 13.77 5.16 -0.78
CA ILE A 11 12.79 4.25 -0.15
C ILE A 11 13.33 2.82 -0.19
N VAL A 12 13.40 2.18 0.98
CA VAL A 12 13.94 0.81 1.14
C VAL A 12 12.86 -0.21 1.54
N SER A 13 11.70 0.24 2.02
CA SER A 13 10.60 -0.65 2.41
C SER A 13 9.24 -0.04 2.10
N TYR A 14 8.28 -0.92 1.79
CA TYR A 14 6.88 -0.63 1.55
C TYR A 14 6.04 -1.54 2.44
N SER A 15 5.01 -1.00 3.06
CA SER A 15 4.04 -1.77 3.85
C SER A 15 2.63 -1.36 3.44
N TRP A 16 1.90 -2.33 2.90
CA TRP A 16 0.52 -2.14 2.45
C TRP A 16 -0.43 -2.80 3.45
N VAL A 17 -1.44 -2.03 3.86
CA VAL A 17 -2.48 -2.52 4.76
C VAL A 17 -3.83 -2.35 4.08
N GLN A 18 -4.60 -3.43 4.03
CA GLN A 18 -6.01 -3.34 3.67
C GLN A 18 -6.79 -2.83 4.88
N THR A 19 -7.54 -1.74 4.69
CA THR A 19 -8.29 -1.07 5.75
C THR A 19 -9.80 -1.29 5.66
N ALA A 20 -10.31 -1.71 4.50
CA ALA A 20 -11.73 -2.04 4.31
C ALA A 20 -11.96 -3.04 3.16
N GLY A 21 -13.15 -3.64 3.14
CA GLY A 21 -13.59 -4.60 2.13
C GLY A 21 -13.23 -6.05 2.47
N LEU A 22 -13.47 -6.96 1.52
CA LEU A 22 -13.14 -8.37 1.67
C LEU A 22 -11.63 -8.58 1.67
N SER A 23 -11.11 -9.33 2.64
CA SER A 23 -9.67 -9.58 2.77
C SER A 23 -9.08 -10.23 1.52
N VAL A 24 -8.01 -9.64 0.98
CA VAL A 24 -7.24 -10.20 -0.15
C VAL A 24 -5.97 -10.92 0.28
N GLY A 25 -5.81 -11.14 1.60
CA GLY A 25 -4.64 -11.77 2.19
C GLY A 25 -3.48 -10.78 2.40
N VAL A 26 -2.27 -11.34 2.57
CA VAL A 26 -1.06 -10.55 2.81
C VAL A 26 -0.57 -9.94 1.50
N LEU A 27 -0.37 -8.61 1.50
CA LEU A 27 0.14 -7.89 0.34
C LEU A 27 1.67 -7.91 0.30
N PRO A 28 2.29 -8.04 -0.89
CA PRO A 28 3.74 -7.93 -1.03
C PRO A 28 4.27 -6.55 -0.61
N ASN A 29 5.42 -6.54 0.07
CA ASN A 29 6.13 -5.32 0.49
C ASN A 29 6.90 -4.68 -0.68
N THR A 30 6.20 -4.33 -1.75
CA THR A 30 6.77 -3.72 -2.97
C THR A 30 6.05 -2.42 -3.32
N ALA A 31 6.67 -1.63 -4.19
CA ALA A 31 6.06 -0.38 -4.69
C ALA A 31 4.76 -0.61 -5.48
N ARG A 32 4.55 -1.82 -6.01
CA ARG A 32 3.41 -2.19 -6.86
C ARG A 32 2.91 -3.59 -6.48
N PRO A 33 2.21 -3.74 -5.34
CA PRO A 33 1.69 -5.02 -4.93
C PRO A 33 0.62 -5.51 -5.91
N VAL A 34 0.51 -6.82 -6.05
CA VAL A 34 -0.55 -7.48 -6.81
C VAL A 34 -1.26 -8.43 -5.86
N PHE A 35 -2.58 -8.53 -6.00
CA PHE A 35 -3.42 -9.44 -5.23
C PHE A 35 -4.49 -10.05 -6.15
N ILE A 36 -5.08 -11.15 -5.69
CA ILE A 36 -6.22 -11.78 -6.37
C ILE A 36 -7.50 -11.11 -5.87
N ALA A 37 -8.28 -10.54 -6.79
CA ALA A 37 -9.55 -9.90 -6.44
C ALA A 37 -10.58 -10.95 -5.97
N PRO A 38 -11.43 -10.61 -4.97
CA PRO A 38 -12.55 -11.47 -4.59
C PRO A 38 -13.56 -11.59 -5.73
N GLN A 39 -14.35 -12.67 -5.74
CA GLN A 39 -15.37 -12.89 -6.78
C GLN A 39 -16.62 -12.00 -6.62
N ASN A 40 -16.84 -11.46 -5.42
CA ASN A 40 -18.00 -10.63 -5.12
C ASN A 40 -17.70 -9.17 -5.47
N SER A 41 -18.68 -8.49 -6.06
CA SER A 41 -18.59 -7.04 -6.26
C SER A 41 -18.44 -6.35 -4.90
N THR A 42 -17.34 -5.61 -4.71
CA THR A 42 -17.00 -4.97 -3.43
C THR A 42 -16.02 -3.81 -3.67
N THR A 43 -15.87 -2.94 -2.67
CA THR A 43 -14.83 -1.92 -2.67
C THR A 43 -13.76 -2.32 -1.66
N LEU A 44 -12.52 -2.37 -2.10
CA LEU A 44 -11.35 -2.62 -1.27
C LEU A 44 -10.63 -1.31 -1.01
N SER A 45 -10.19 -1.07 0.23
CA SER A 45 -9.43 0.13 0.59
C SER A 45 -8.06 -0.23 1.13
N PHE A 46 -7.02 0.49 0.71
CA PHE A 46 -5.64 0.24 1.09
C PHE A 46 -4.92 1.52 1.51
N THR A 47 -4.02 1.41 2.47
CA THR A 47 -3.06 2.45 2.83
C THR A 47 -1.63 1.95 2.65
N LEU A 48 -0.73 2.87 2.32
CA LEU A 48 0.70 2.61 2.17
C LEU A 48 1.47 3.37 3.25
N THR A 49 2.43 2.68 3.84
CA THR A 49 3.50 3.28 4.63
C THR A 49 4.84 2.93 3.97
N VAL A 50 5.77 3.89 3.91
CA VAL A 50 7.12 3.66 3.37
C VAL A 50 8.18 4.01 4.40
N THR A 51 9.32 3.32 4.34
CA THR A 51 10.51 3.61 5.14
C THR A 51 11.69 3.90 4.21
N ASP A 52 12.42 4.98 4.49
CA ASP A 52 13.61 5.35 3.74
C ASP A 52 14.91 4.72 4.29
N SER A 53 16.01 4.91 3.58
CA SER A 53 17.34 4.41 3.93
C SER A 53 17.92 5.02 5.22
N GLN A 54 17.28 6.06 5.77
CA GLN A 54 17.63 6.65 7.07
C GLN A 54 16.75 6.11 8.20
N GLY A 55 15.86 5.16 7.91
CA GLY A 55 14.95 4.55 8.88
C GLY A 55 13.72 5.39 9.19
N ILE A 56 13.50 6.51 8.49
CA ILE A 56 12.33 7.37 8.69
C ILE A 56 11.13 6.72 8.02
N THR A 57 10.05 6.56 8.78
CA THR A 57 8.81 5.95 8.31
C THR A 57 7.72 7.01 8.15
N SER A 58 6.99 6.94 7.04
CA SER A 58 5.88 7.87 6.77
C SER A 58 4.69 7.61 7.69
N ALA A 59 3.78 8.59 7.80
CA ALA A 59 2.41 8.28 8.20
C ALA A 59 1.73 7.42 7.11
N PRO A 60 0.68 6.66 7.45
CA PRO A 60 -0.13 5.97 6.44
C PRO A 60 -0.69 6.97 5.43
N SER A 61 -0.68 6.59 4.15
CA SER A 61 -1.29 7.38 3.09
C SER A 61 -2.80 7.54 3.28
N SER A 62 -3.39 8.49 2.54
CA SER A 62 -4.85 8.48 2.34
C SER A 62 -5.29 7.14 1.70
N PRO A 63 -6.49 6.63 2.05
CA PRO A 63 -6.99 5.38 1.50
C PRO A 63 -7.17 5.45 -0.01
N VAL A 64 -6.68 4.42 -0.70
CA VAL A 64 -6.94 4.20 -2.13
C VAL A 64 -8.02 3.14 -2.26
N ASN A 65 -9.05 3.42 -3.07
CA ASN A 65 -10.20 2.54 -3.25
C ASN A 65 -10.14 1.81 -4.59
N VAL A 66 -10.36 0.50 -4.56
CA VAL A 66 -10.45 -0.36 -5.74
C VAL A 66 -11.85 -0.97 -5.78
N LEU A 67 -12.61 -0.64 -6.82
CA LEU A 67 -13.92 -1.26 -7.05
C LEU A 67 -13.75 -2.55 -7.85
N VAL A 68 -14.19 -3.65 -7.27
CA VAL A 68 -14.29 -4.97 -7.92
C VAL A 68 -15.72 -5.17 -8.37
N ARG A 69 -15.92 -5.66 -9.59
CA ARG A 69 -17.25 -5.92 -10.18
C ARG A 69 -17.40 -7.38 -10.55
#